data_AF-A0A8J2BDB3-F1
#
_entry.id   AF-A0A8J2BDB3-F1
#
_cell.length_a   1.000
_cell.length_b   1.000
_cell.length_c   1.000
_cell.angle_alpha   90.00
_cell.angle_beta   90.00
_cell.angle_gamma   90.00
#
_symmetry.space_group_name_H-M   'P 1'
#
loop_
_entity.id
_entity.type
_entity.pdbx_description
1 polymer ?
#
loop_
_entity_poly.entity_id
_entity_poly.type
_entity_poly.pdbx_seq_one_letter_code
_entity_poly.pdbx_strand_id
1 'polypeptide(L)'
;CDSSEPDAPFQDIFRALGLRRILINWLLEQQQAVVNTSGTFPTTAVLAANSITTLACQLLAQSVRKHTANQLELFEFLDELTSQIAVPDSCSVEFVLEQMFSNNEQIASQLATSGAKTFESLMSPLLELSCKKRRNFIGLKVLQNMVVVHDAPLPLAKRVLLDLLRAEIPPTSSTSG
;
A
#
# COMPACT_ATOMS: atom_id res chain seq x y z
N CYS A 1 9.28 -14.75 25.92
CA CYS A 1 9.92 -14.43 24.63
C CYS A 1 9.51 -13.02 24.22
N ASP A 2 10.05 -12.02 24.92
CA ASP A 2 10.13 -10.66 24.42
C ASP A 2 11.50 -10.54 23.77
N SER A 3 11.58 -10.69 22.44
CA SER A 3 12.83 -10.45 21.71
C SER A 3 12.87 -8.97 21.33
N SER A 4 13.68 -8.21 22.05
CA SER A 4 14.21 -6.92 21.63
C SER A 4 14.55 -6.90 20.14
N GLU A 5 13.87 -6.02 19.40
CA GLU A 5 14.07 -5.55 18.02
C GLU A 5 15.29 -6.14 17.25
N PRO A 6 15.22 -7.36 16.71
CA PRO A 6 16.33 -7.93 15.94
C PRO A 6 16.50 -7.31 14.54
N ASP A 7 15.53 -6.51 14.09
CA ASP A 7 15.48 -6.02 12.70
C ASP A 7 16.18 -4.66 12.51
N ALA A 8 16.39 -3.86 13.57
CA ALA A 8 16.91 -2.49 13.43
C ALA A 8 18.30 -2.41 12.75
N PRO A 9 19.30 -3.25 13.12
CA PRO A 9 20.60 -3.22 12.43
C PRO A 9 20.51 -3.59 10.94
N PHE A 10 19.62 -4.54 10.59
CA PHE A 10 19.37 -4.91 9.20
C PHE A 10 18.69 -3.76 8.44
N GLN A 11 17.68 -3.13 9.05
CA GLN A 11 16.93 -2.01 8.49
C GLN A 11 17.82 -0.78 8.24
N ASP A 12 18.78 -0.52 9.13
CA ASP A 12 19.76 0.56 9.01
C ASP A 12 20.80 0.27 7.92
N ILE A 13 21.29 -0.97 7.79
CA ILE A 13 22.18 -1.34 6.68
C ILE A 13 21.43 -1.24 5.35
N PHE A 14 20.19 -1.75 5.30
CA PHE A 14 19.34 -1.69 4.12
C PHE A 14 19.06 -0.24 3.69
N ARG A 15 18.91 0.66 4.67
CA ARG A 15 18.85 2.11 4.48
C ARG A 15 20.16 2.67 3.93
N ALA A 16 21.27 2.43 4.63
CA ALA A 16 22.56 3.03 4.32
C ALA A 16 23.07 2.66 2.92
N LEU A 17 22.73 1.46 2.46
CA LEU A 17 23.04 0.98 1.11
C LEU A 17 22.06 1.47 0.03
N GLY A 18 21.01 2.21 0.39
CA GLY A 18 19.99 2.70 -0.54
C GLY A 18 19.15 1.58 -1.18
N LEU A 19 19.10 0.40 -0.57
CA LEU A 19 18.45 -0.78 -1.16
C LEU A 19 16.94 -0.60 -1.34
N ARG A 20 16.28 0.22 -0.51
CA ARG A 20 14.85 0.55 -0.69
C ARG A 20 14.57 1.21 -2.02
N ARG A 21 15.30 2.28 -2.35
CA ARG A 21 15.13 3.01 -3.62
C ARG A 21 15.37 2.09 -4.81
N ILE A 22 16.40 1.23 -4.72
CA ILE A 22 16.69 0.23 -5.74
C ILE A 22 15.52 -0.75 -5.88
N LEU A 23 15.01 -1.30 -4.78
CA LEU A 23 13.88 -2.22 -4.82
C LEU A 23 12.61 -1.59 -5.37
N ILE A 24 12.29 -0.35 -4.97
CA ILE A 24 11.12 0.37 -5.47
C ILE A 24 11.24 0.58 -6.98
N ASN A 25 12.36 1.15 -7.44
CA ASN A 25 12.59 1.35 -8.88
C ASN A 25 12.49 0.03 -9.66
N TRP A 26 13.08 -1.04 -9.14
CA TRP A 26 12.98 -2.36 -9.74
C TRP A 26 11.53 -2.87 -9.79
N LEU A 27 10.74 -2.69 -8.73
CA LEU A 27 9.32 -3.05 -8.71
C LEU A 27 8.53 -2.29 -9.79
N LEU A 28 8.78 -0.98 -9.93
CA LEU A 28 8.14 -0.14 -10.96
C LEU A 28 8.52 -0.61 -12.38
N GLU A 29 9.79 -0.88 -12.62
CA GLU A 29 10.30 -1.37 -13.91
C GLU A 29 9.73 -2.76 -14.26
N GLN A 30 9.70 -3.68 -13.30
CA GLN A 30 9.14 -5.01 -13.49
C GLN A 30 7.66 -4.94 -13.84
N GLN A 31 6.90 -4.10 -13.15
CA GLN A 31 5.49 -3.95 -13.42
C GLN A 31 5.25 -3.38 -14.82
N GLN A 32 5.99 -2.34 -15.21
CA GLN A 32 5.91 -1.79 -16.56
C GLN A 32 6.25 -2.84 -17.61
N ALA A 33 7.25 -3.69 -17.34
CA ALA A 33 7.59 -4.81 -18.21
C ALA A 33 6.46 -5.84 -18.31
N VAL A 34 5.80 -6.20 -17.20
CA VAL A 34 4.66 -7.13 -17.21
C VAL A 34 3.46 -6.56 -17.99
N VAL A 35 3.13 -5.28 -17.80
CA VAL A 35 2.04 -4.61 -18.54
C VAL A 35 2.35 -4.55 -20.04
N ASN A 36 3.57 -4.18 -20.41
CA ASN A 36 3.97 -4.07 -21.82
C ASN A 36 4.01 -5.41 -22.55
N THR A 37 4.03 -6.52 -21.82
CA THR A 37 4.27 -7.85 -22.38
C THR A 37 3.10 -8.82 -22.16
N SER A 38 1.97 -8.31 -21.65
CA SER A 38 0.76 -9.09 -21.40
C SER A 38 0.33 -9.86 -22.66
N GLY A 39 0.45 -11.20 -22.61
CA GLY A 39 0.11 -12.11 -23.71
C GLY A 39 1.29 -12.72 -24.48
N THR A 40 2.53 -12.32 -24.20
CA THR A 40 3.73 -12.84 -24.91
C THR A 40 4.62 -13.76 -24.09
N PHE A 41 4.51 -13.75 -22.75
CA PHE A 41 5.33 -14.58 -21.88
C PHE A 41 4.73 -15.95 -21.59
N PRO A 42 5.57 -16.99 -21.46
CA PRO A 42 5.14 -18.27 -20.89
C PRO A 42 4.56 -18.07 -19.49
N THR A 43 3.49 -18.80 -19.17
CA THR A 43 2.83 -18.75 -17.85
C THR A 43 3.80 -18.99 -16.69
N THR A 44 4.80 -19.85 -16.88
CA THR A 44 5.85 -20.12 -15.88
C THR A 44 6.73 -18.91 -15.59
N ALA A 45 7.04 -18.10 -16.60
CA ALA A 45 7.82 -16.87 -16.43
C ALA A 45 7.02 -15.80 -15.68
N VAL A 46 5.71 -15.69 -15.96
CA VAL A 46 4.80 -14.79 -15.24
C VAL A 46 4.68 -15.18 -13.76
N LEU A 47 4.53 -16.47 -13.47
CA LEU A 47 4.49 -16.97 -12.09
C LEU A 47 5.81 -16.71 -11.33
N ALA A 48 6.94 -16.90 -12.00
CA ALA A 48 8.25 -16.60 -11.41
C ALA A 48 8.39 -15.09 -11.12
N ALA A 49 8.04 -14.23 -12.08
CA ALA A 49 8.05 -12.77 -11.89
C ALA A 49 7.19 -12.35 -10.69
N ASN A 50 5.94 -12.85 -10.61
CA ASN A 50 5.04 -12.56 -9.49
C ASN A 50 5.59 -13.02 -8.13
N SER A 51 6.30 -14.17 -8.11
CA SER A 51 6.94 -14.68 -6.90
C SER A 51 8.09 -13.77 -6.45
N ILE A 52 8.93 -13.31 -7.38
CA ILE A 52 10.05 -12.40 -7.08
C ILE A 52 9.51 -11.04 -6.63
N THR A 53 8.48 -10.50 -7.30
CA THR A 53 7.79 -9.26 -6.89
C THR A 53 7.24 -9.39 -5.48
N THR A 54 6.65 -10.54 -5.13
CA THR A 54 6.14 -10.79 -3.79
C THR A 54 7.25 -10.79 -2.74
N LEU A 55 8.37 -11.46 -2.99
CA LEU A 55 9.53 -11.46 -2.09
C LEU A 55 10.13 -10.06 -1.94
N ALA A 56 10.21 -9.28 -3.02
CA ALA A 56 10.70 -7.92 -2.99
C ALA A 56 9.79 -7.00 -2.14
N CYS A 57 8.47 -7.10 -2.28
CA CYS A 57 7.54 -6.38 -1.43
C CYS A 57 7.63 -6.82 0.04
N GLN A 58 7.80 -8.11 0.32
CA GLN A 58 8.01 -8.59 1.69
C GLN A 58 9.30 -8.05 2.29
N LEU A 59 10.40 -8.05 1.54
CA LEU A 59 11.67 -7.47 1.97
C LEU A 59 11.54 -5.98 2.26
N LEU A 60 10.85 -5.24 1.38
CA LEU A 60 10.58 -3.82 1.56
C LEU A 60 9.70 -3.57 2.80
N ALA A 61 8.66 -4.37 3.01
CA ALA A 61 7.79 -4.28 4.19
C ALA A 61 8.57 -4.54 5.50
N GLN A 62 9.44 -5.56 5.53
CA GLN A 62 10.33 -5.80 6.68
C GLN A 62 11.32 -4.65 6.90
N SER A 63 11.80 -4.02 5.83
CA SER A 63 12.75 -2.91 5.93
C SER A 63 12.15 -1.65 6.59
N VAL A 64 10.82 -1.51 6.60
CA VAL A 64 10.12 -0.35 7.18
C VAL A 64 9.34 -0.67 8.44
N ARG A 65 9.14 -1.95 8.77
CA ARG A 65 8.36 -2.39 9.93
C ARG A 65 8.86 -1.75 11.22
N LYS A 66 7.99 -0.96 11.87
CA LYS A 66 8.27 -0.25 13.14
C LYS A 66 9.48 0.69 13.10
N HIS A 67 9.99 1.05 11.92
CA HIS A 67 11.18 1.88 11.78
C HIS A 67 10.83 3.24 11.18
N THR A 68 10.52 4.22 12.04
CA THR A 68 9.94 5.52 11.67
C THR A 68 10.69 6.21 10.53
N ALA A 69 12.03 6.25 10.58
CA ALA A 69 12.82 6.91 9.55
C ALA A 69 12.73 6.21 8.18
N ASN A 70 12.54 4.89 8.16
CA ASN A 70 12.43 4.11 6.94
C ASN A 70 11.01 4.21 6.37
N GLN A 71 9.99 4.25 7.25
CA GLN A 71 8.61 4.51 6.84
C GLN A 71 8.47 5.89 6.20
N LEU A 72 9.12 6.92 6.75
CA LEU A 72 9.09 8.29 6.20
C LEU A 72 9.79 8.39 4.85
N GLU A 73 10.96 7.76 4.71
CA GLU A 73 11.66 7.71 3.43
C GLU A 73 10.85 6.95 2.37
N LEU A 74 10.14 5.89 2.77
CA LEU A 74 9.25 5.15 1.89
C LEU A 74 8.00 5.96 1.51
N PHE A 75 7.51 6.83 2.40
CA PHE A 75 6.35 7.70 2.14
C PHE A 75 6.59 8.66 0.98
N GLU A 76 7.85 9.01 0.68
CA GLU A 76 8.22 9.78 -0.52
C GLU A 76 7.85 9.07 -1.84
N PHE A 77 7.62 7.75 -1.81
CA PHE A 77 7.25 6.93 -2.96
C PHE A 77 5.79 6.45 -2.92
N LEU A 78 4.95 7.11 -2.09
CA LEU A 78 3.59 6.67 -1.84
C LEU A 78 2.74 6.62 -3.12
N ASP A 79 2.87 7.61 -3.99
CA ASP A 79 2.09 7.69 -5.23
C ASP A 79 2.49 6.57 -6.19
N GLU A 80 3.78 6.31 -6.33
CA GLU A 80 4.33 5.22 -7.13
C GLU A 80 3.86 3.87 -6.60
N LEU A 81 3.95 3.62 -5.28
CA LEU A 81 3.47 2.39 -4.66
C LEU A 81 1.96 2.22 -4.84
N THR A 82 1.19 3.28 -4.76
CA THR A 82 -0.27 3.21 -4.93
C THR A 82 -0.66 2.88 -6.35
N SER A 83 0.06 3.41 -7.34
CA SER A 83 -0.13 3.03 -8.75
C SER A 83 0.06 1.52 -8.98
N GLN A 84 0.82 0.84 -8.11
CA GLN A 84 1.02 -0.59 -8.20
C GLN A 84 -0.23 -1.42 -7.81
N ILE A 85 -1.07 -0.89 -6.93
CA ILE A 85 -2.27 -1.57 -6.41
C ILE A 85 -3.29 -1.83 -7.53
N ALA A 86 -3.39 -0.90 -8.48
CA ALA A 86 -4.35 -0.97 -9.58
C ALA A 86 -4.05 -2.07 -10.60
N VAL A 87 -2.84 -2.66 -10.57
CA VAL A 87 -2.49 -3.75 -11.48
C VAL A 87 -3.03 -5.09 -10.97
N PRO A 88 -3.73 -5.86 -11.81
CA PRO A 88 -4.21 -7.20 -11.45
C PRO A 88 -3.07 -8.05 -10.88
N ASP A 89 -3.36 -8.83 -9.84
CA ASP A 89 -2.42 -9.73 -9.17
C ASP A 89 -1.24 -9.10 -8.40
N SER A 90 -1.22 -7.77 -8.21
CA SER A 90 -0.20 -7.05 -7.41
C SER A 90 -0.35 -7.18 -5.88
N CYS A 91 -0.85 -8.31 -5.36
CA CYS A 91 -1.25 -8.58 -3.96
C CYS A 91 -0.23 -8.20 -2.85
N SER A 92 0.98 -7.81 -3.23
CA SER A 92 2.12 -7.72 -2.32
C SER A 92 2.41 -6.28 -1.87
N VAL A 93 1.94 -5.26 -2.59
CA VAL A 93 2.23 -3.85 -2.23
C VAL A 93 1.42 -3.38 -1.02
N GLU A 94 0.24 -3.96 -0.78
CA GLU A 94 -0.58 -3.63 0.40
C GLU A 94 0.13 -3.97 1.71
N PHE A 95 0.97 -5.01 1.73
CA PHE A 95 1.80 -5.33 2.89
C PHE A 95 2.83 -4.23 3.19
N VAL A 96 3.40 -3.63 2.14
CA VAL A 96 4.35 -2.51 2.28
C VAL A 96 3.62 -1.31 2.86
N LEU A 97 2.44 -0.98 2.33
CA LEU A 97 1.60 0.13 2.81
C LEU A 97 1.12 -0.12 4.24
N GLU A 98 0.76 -1.34 4.59
CA GLU A 98 0.35 -1.70 5.96
C GLU A 98 1.48 -1.40 6.95
N GLN A 99 2.70 -1.84 6.65
CA GLN A 99 3.85 -1.58 7.52
C GLN A 99 4.24 -0.10 7.54
N MET A 100 4.06 0.63 6.43
CA MET A 100 4.34 2.06 6.36
C MET A 100 3.38 2.90 7.21
N PHE A 101 2.08 2.63 7.13
CA PHE A 101 1.06 3.33 7.92
C PHE A 101 0.90 2.80 9.35
N SER A 102 1.66 1.78 9.75
CA SER A 102 1.62 1.23 11.10
C SER A 102 2.28 2.18 12.11
N ASN A 103 1.47 2.72 13.02
CA ASN A 103 1.88 3.46 14.22
C ASN A 103 2.94 4.55 13.98
N ASN A 104 2.75 5.39 12.95
CA ASN A 104 3.66 6.49 12.64
C ASN A 104 2.93 7.85 12.66
N GLU A 105 3.09 8.59 13.76
CA GLU A 105 2.52 9.93 13.96
C GLU A 105 2.99 10.96 12.93
N GLN A 106 4.21 10.82 12.43
CA GLN A 106 4.77 11.78 11.47
C GLN A 106 4.13 11.61 10.10
N ILE A 107 3.93 10.37 9.66
CA ILE A 107 3.18 10.06 8.43
C ILE A 107 1.73 10.54 8.57
N ALA A 108 1.10 10.29 9.73
CA ALA A 108 -0.24 10.79 9.99
C ALA A 108 -0.34 12.32 9.93
N SER A 109 0.66 13.01 10.48
CA SER A 109 0.74 14.47 10.43
C SER A 109 0.90 14.98 8.99
N GLN A 110 1.76 14.33 8.19
CA GLN A 110 1.90 14.65 6.77
C GLN A 110 0.58 14.42 6.01
N LEU A 111 -0.07 13.27 6.23
CA LEU A 111 -1.38 12.97 5.66
C LEU A 111 -2.47 13.97 6.08
N ALA A 112 -2.46 14.43 7.33
CA ALA A 112 -3.42 15.42 7.82
C ALA A 112 -3.29 16.76 7.09
N THR A 113 -2.07 17.10 6.65
CA THR A 113 -1.81 18.28 5.82
C THR A 113 -2.04 18.04 4.32
N SER A 114 -2.19 16.78 3.89
CA SER A 114 -2.51 16.42 2.52
C SER A 114 -3.93 16.79 2.13
N GLY A 115 -4.15 17.04 0.84
CA GLY A 115 -5.47 17.35 0.30
C GLY A 115 -6.40 16.14 0.21
N ALA A 116 -7.70 16.39 0.08
CA ALA A 116 -8.70 15.34 -0.13
C ALA A 116 -8.37 14.43 -1.32
N LYS A 117 -7.83 15.01 -2.40
CA LYS A 117 -7.41 14.29 -3.61
C LYS A 117 -6.34 13.23 -3.35
N THR A 118 -5.40 13.50 -2.43
CA THR A 118 -4.36 12.54 -2.05
C THR A 118 -5.03 11.33 -1.41
N PHE A 119 -5.89 11.54 -0.39
CA PHE A 119 -6.64 10.44 0.22
C PHE A 119 -7.48 9.66 -0.81
N GLU A 120 -8.16 10.36 -1.72
CA GLU A 120 -8.97 9.73 -2.76
C GLU A 120 -8.14 8.85 -3.70
N SER A 121 -6.98 9.34 -4.15
CA SER A 121 -6.06 8.59 -5.01
C SER A 121 -5.49 7.33 -4.35
N LEU A 122 -5.35 7.34 -3.02
CA LEU A 122 -4.84 6.21 -2.24
C LEU A 122 -5.94 5.22 -1.88
N MET A 123 -7.09 5.73 -1.45
CA MET A 123 -8.18 4.91 -0.92
C MET A 123 -8.99 4.23 -2.02
N SER A 124 -9.15 4.86 -3.19
CA SER A 124 -9.96 4.29 -4.29
C SER A 124 -9.37 2.96 -4.79
N PRO A 125 -8.07 2.84 -5.12
CA PRO A 125 -7.49 1.56 -5.57
C PRO A 125 -7.54 0.48 -4.49
N LEU A 126 -7.33 0.83 -3.22
CA LEU A 126 -7.40 -0.10 -2.09
C LEU A 126 -8.84 -0.62 -1.86
N LEU A 127 -9.83 0.25 -1.98
CA LEU A 127 -11.23 -0.12 -1.86
C LEU A 127 -11.67 -1.01 -3.02
N GLU A 128 -11.32 -0.63 -4.25
CA GLU A 128 -11.60 -1.42 -5.45
C GLU A 128 -10.98 -2.81 -5.35
N LEU A 129 -9.72 -2.90 -4.92
CA LEU A 129 -9.02 -4.16 -4.71
C LEU A 129 -9.70 -5.02 -3.63
N SER A 130 -10.15 -4.38 -2.53
CA SER A 130 -10.88 -5.04 -1.44
C SER A 130 -12.26 -5.54 -1.84
N CYS A 131 -12.94 -4.84 -2.76
CA CYS A 131 -14.23 -5.24 -3.32
C CYS A 131 -14.08 -6.36 -4.36
N LYS A 132 -13.08 -6.29 -5.24
CA LYS A 132 -12.85 -7.27 -6.31
C LYS A 132 -12.31 -8.61 -5.79
N LYS A 133 -11.32 -8.59 -4.90
CA LYS A 133 -10.79 -9.79 -4.25
C LYS A 133 -11.62 -10.06 -3.02
N ARG A 134 -12.55 -11.02 -3.08
CA ARG A 134 -13.42 -11.40 -1.95
C ARG A 134 -12.63 -11.43 -0.62
N ARG A 135 -12.75 -10.35 0.16
CA ARG A 135 -12.15 -10.16 1.49
C ARG A 135 -10.63 -9.93 1.50
N ASN A 136 -10.16 -8.88 0.82
CA ASN A 136 -8.81 -8.40 1.06
C ASN A 136 -8.68 -7.68 2.42
N PHE A 137 -8.37 -8.45 3.47
CA PHE A 137 -8.24 -7.90 4.82
C PHE A 137 -7.08 -6.92 4.97
N ILE A 138 -6.02 -7.07 4.16
CA ILE A 138 -4.83 -6.21 4.25
C ILE A 138 -5.16 -4.83 3.69
N GLY A 139 -5.78 -4.76 2.51
CA GLY A 139 -6.26 -3.49 1.95
C GLY A 139 -7.19 -2.74 2.92
N LEU A 140 -8.12 -3.45 3.55
CA LEU A 140 -8.98 -2.87 4.60
C LEU A 140 -8.20 -2.42 5.84
N LYS A 141 -7.13 -3.14 6.22
CA LYS A 141 -6.26 -2.76 7.33
C LYS A 141 -5.44 -1.50 7.02
N VAL A 142 -4.95 -1.37 5.78
CA VAL A 142 -4.30 -0.14 5.29
C VAL A 142 -5.27 1.03 5.38
N LEU A 143 -6.50 0.88 4.87
CA LEU A 143 -7.54 1.92 4.97
C LEU A 143 -7.82 2.29 6.43
N GLN A 144 -7.89 1.31 7.34
CA GLN A 144 -8.07 1.57 8.76
C GLN A 144 -6.91 2.40 9.33
N ASN A 145 -5.66 2.01 9.06
CA ASN A 145 -4.47 2.71 9.56
C ASN A 145 -4.33 4.13 8.98
N MET A 146 -4.85 4.38 7.79
CA MET A 146 -4.89 5.71 7.18
C MET A 146 -5.99 6.61 7.77
N VAL A 147 -7.09 6.03 8.26
CA VAL A 147 -8.21 6.78 8.84
C VAL A 147 -8.06 6.97 10.35
N VAL A 148 -7.49 5.99 11.05
CA VAL A 148 -7.33 5.98 12.50
C VAL A 148 -5.86 5.85 12.84
N VAL A 149 -5.33 6.85 13.54
CA VAL A 149 -3.93 6.91 13.97
C VAL A 149 -3.92 7.11 15.48
N HIS A 150 -3.25 6.22 16.22
CA HIS A 150 -3.25 6.21 17.70
C HIS A 150 -4.66 6.33 18.30
N ASP A 151 -5.60 5.53 17.78
CA ASP A 151 -7.01 5.50 18.17
C ASP A 151 -7.79 6.81 17.91
N ALA A 152 -7.18 7.81 17.27
CA ALA A 152 -7.82 9.05 16.88
C ALA A 152 -8.14 9.04 15.37
N PRO A 153 -9.38 9.37 14.96
CA PRO A 153 -9.73 9.45 13.56
C PRO A 153 -9.18 10.74 12.91
N LEU A 154 -8.56 10.63 11.75
CA LEU A 154 -8.25 11.75 10.85
C LEU A 154 -9.54 12.19 10.15
N PRO A 155 -10.11 13.38 10.46
CA PRO A 155 -11.45 13.75 10.00
C PRO A 155 -11.59 13.82 8.47
N LEU A 156 -10.55 14.31 7.79
CA LEU A 156 -10.52 14.39 6.33
C LEU A 156 -10.50 13.00 5.70
N ALA A 157 -9.59 12.12 6.15
CA ALA A 157 -9.47 10.74 5.69
C ALA A 157 -10.78 9.96 5.89
N LYS A 158 -11.38 10.08 7.07
CA LYS A 158 -12.68 9.46 7.40
C LYS A 158 -13.78 9.91 6.44
N ARG A 159 -13.87 11.22 6.15
CA ARG A 159 -14.87 11.77 5.23
C ARG A 159 -14.68 11.23 3.81
N VAL A 160 -13.46 11.26 3.29
CA VAL A 160 -13.16 10.76 1.94
C VAL A 160 -13.53 9.28 1.82
N LEU A 161 -13.16 8.45 2.80
CA LEU A 161 -13.52 7.03 2.80
C LEU A 161 -15.04 6.83 2.81
N LEU A 162 -15.79 7.60 3.61
CA LEU A 162 -17.25 7.50 3.64
C LEU A 162 -17.89 7.91 2.31
N ASP A 163 -17.35 8.93 1.65
CA ASP A 163 -17.86 9.39 0.36
C ASP A 163 -17.59 8.36 -0.74
N LEU A 164 -16.40 7.73 -0.75
CA LEU A 164 -16.09 6.60 -1.64
C LEU A 164 -17.01 5.40 -1.40
N LEU A 165 -17.20 4.99 -0.15
CA LEU A 165 -18.10 3.89 0.19
C LEU A 165 -19.56 4.16 -0.20
N ARG A 166 -20.01 5.41 -0.08
CA ARG A 166 -21.36 5.81 -0.53
C ARG A 166 -21.51 5.76 -2.04
N ALA A 167 -20.48 6.10 -2.80
CA ALA A 167 -20.49 6.01 -4.26
C ALA A 167 -20.62 4.56 -4.75
N GLU A 168 -20.02 3.60 -4.01
CA GLU A 168 -20.10 2.16 -4.29
C GLU A 168 -21.48 1.54 -3.95
N ILE A 169 -22.27 2.17 -3.08
CA ILE A 169 -23.65 1.76 -2.83
C ILE A 169 -24.51 2.45 -3.89
N PRO A 170 -25.02 1.75 -4.92
CA PRO A 170 -25.93 2.40 -5.86
C PRO A 170 -27.11 2.96 -5.05
N PRO A 171 -27.56 4.21 -5.32
CA PRO A 171 -28.78 4.69 -4.72
C PRO A 171 -29.84 3.64 -5.06
N THR A 172 -30.42 3.02 -4.04
CA THR A 172 -31.54 2.11 -4.24
C THR A 172 -32.56 2.91 -5.00
N SER A 173 -32.66 2.65 -6.31
CA SER A 173 -33.73 3.17 -7.14
C SER A 173 -34.99 2.73 -6.45
N SER A 174 -35.64 3.71 -5.83
CA SER A 174 -37.03 3.65 -5.42
C SER A 174 -37.82 3.33 -6.69
N THR A 175 -37.97 2.04 -6.99
CA THR A 175 -39.09 1.55 -7.77
C THR A 175 -40.33 1.89 -6.96
N SER A 176 -40.91 3.04 -7.26
CA SER A 176 -42.32 3.31 -7.08
C SER A 176 -43.09 2.27 -7.89
N GLY A 177 -43.83 1.40 -7.21
CA GLY A 177 -44.69 0.37 -7.79
C GLY A 177 -45.21 -0.56 -6.72
#